data_AF-A0A2N3PK28-F1
#
_entry.id   AF-A0A2N3PK28-F1
#
_cell.length_a   1.000
_cell.length_b   1.000
_cell.length_c   1.000
_cell.angle_alpha   90.00
_cell.angle_beta   90.00
_cell.angle_gamma   90.00
#
_symmetry.space_group_name_H-M   'P 1'
#
loop_
_entity.id
_entity.type
_entity.pdbx_description
1 polymer ?
#
loop_
_entity_poly.entity_id
_entity_poly.type
_entity_poly.pdbx_seq_one_letter_code
_entity_poly.pdbx_strand_id
1 'polypeptide(L)'
;MEEKIFIVNTSEFLTMEAIRKFRIPLIPPNTILLSFKMTLGRVSITTENMLSNEAIAHFNLYSEYRLFTEYLYCFLKTFKYETLGSTSSIVTAINSTLIKSINIRIPDRKIIVEFSMIAKGFFDKIYNNTKQIQNLQAMRDMMLGKIFN
;
A
#
# COMPACT_ATOMS: atom_id res chain seq x y z
N MET A 1 2.90 -5.50 -7.23
CA MET A 1 3.06 -4.27 -6.42
C MET A 1 4.54 -3.92 -6.33
N GLU A 2 4.93 -2.74 -6.79
CA GLU A 2 6.32 -2.27 -6.66
C GLU A 2 6.66 -1.96 -5.19
N GLU A 3 7.95 -1.94 -4.85
CA GLU A 3 8.39 -1.56 -3.50
C GLU A 3 8.40 -0.03 -3.35
N LYS A 4 7.20 0.54 -3.22
CA LYS A 4 6.98 1.97 -2.99
C LYS A 4 6.03 2.17 -1.81
N ILE A 5 6.29 3.21 -1.01
CA ILE A 5 5.41 3.55 0.13
C ILE A 5 4.05 4.02 -0.38
N PHE A 6 4.03 4.89 -1.39
CA PHE A 6 2.80 5.42 -1.98
C PHE A 6 2.62 4.93 -3.41
N ILE A 7 1.42 4.45 -3.74
CA ILE A 7 1.06 4.06 -5.11
C ILE A 7 0.34 5.23 -5.77
N VAL A 8 1.08 5.95 -6.61
CA VAL A 8 0.56 7.11 -7.37
C VAL A 8 0.19 6.73 -8.81
N ASN A 9 0.74 5.64 -9.34
CA ASN A 9 0.37 5.13 -10.67
C ASN A 9 0.52 3.59 -10.70
N THR A 10 -0.24 2.92 -11.55
CA THR A 10 -0.16 1.49 -11.81
C THR A 10 0.09 1.24 -13.30
N SER A 11 0.77 0.14 -13.62
CA SER A 11 1.02 -0.28 -15.01
C SER A 11 -0.23 -0.87 -15.67
N GLU A 12 -1.21 -1.31 -14.88
CA GLU A 12 -2.40 -2.02 -15.33
C GLU A 12 -3.67 -1.27 -14.90
N PHE A 13 -4.67 -1.27 -15.78
CA PHE A 13 -5.97 -0.65 -15.57
C PHE A 13 -7.08 -1.61 -15.99
N LEU A 14 -8.21 -1.56 -15.30
CA LEU A 14 -9.42 -2.33 -15.63
C LEU A 14 -10.44 -1.42 -16.30
N THR A 15 -11.15 -1.94 -17.29
CA THR A 15 -12.24 -1.21 -17.95
C THR A 15 -13.45 -1.07 -17.02
N MET A 16 -14.21 0.02 -17.16
CA MET A 16 -15.44 0.24 -16.38
C MET A 16 -16.46 -0.89 -16.53
N GLU A 17 -16.51 -1.52 -17.70
CA GLU A 17 -17.36 -2.68 -17.95
C GLU A 17 -16.95 -3.88 -17.09
N ALA A 18 -15.65 -4.17 -17.00
CA ALA A 18 -15.14 -5.25 -16.15
C ALA A 18 -15.44 -4.98 -14.67
N ILE A 19 -15.26 -3.74 -14.21
CA ILE A 19 -15.56 -3.35 -12.82
C ILE A 19 -17.03 -3.62 -12.49
N ARG A 20 -17.95 -3.21 -13.36
CA ARG A 20 -19.40 -3.41 -13.15
C ARG A 20 -19.80 -4.88 -13.25
N LYS A 21 -19.23 -5.61 -14.20
CA LYS A 21 -19.52 -7.03 -14.44
C LYS A 21 -19.06 -7.90 -13.27
N PHE A 22 -17.85 -7.67 -12.76
CA PHE A 22 -17.25 -8.47 -11.69
C PHE A 22 -17.45 -7.87 -10.29
N ARG A 23 -18.13 -6.72 -10.18
CA ARG A 23 -18.43 -6.02 -8.92
C ARG A 23 -17.18 -5.85 -8.04
N ILE A 24 -16.07 -5.44 -8.66
CA ILE A 24 -14.78 -5.31 -7.97
C ILE A 24 -14.88 -4.13 -6.99
N PRO A 25 -14.54 -4.32 -5.70
CA PRO A 25 -14.65 -3.27 -4.70
C PRO A 25 -13.62 -2.17 -4.97
N LEU A 26 -14.07 -0.91 -4.86
CA LEU A 26 -13.21 0.26 -4.95
C LEU A 26 -12.48 0.47 -3.62
N ILE A 27 -11.16 0.63 -3.69
CA ILE A 27 -10.32 0.90 -2.53
C ILE A 27 -10.10 2.41 -2.44
N PRO A 28 -10.51 3.08 -1.35
CA PRO A 28 -10.37 4.52 -1.22
C PRO A 28 -8.90 4.92 -1.00
N PRO A 29 -8.55 6.20 -1.22
CA PRO A 29 -7.24 6.73 -0.85
C PRO A 29 -6.98 6.60 0.65
N ASN A 30 -5.69 6.62 1.03
CA ASN A 30 -5.20 6.44 2.40
C ASN A 30 -5.52 5.06 3.00
N THR A 31 -5.60 4.04 2.16
CA THR A 31 -5.77 2.63 2.55
C THR A 31 -4.43 1.92 2.46
N ILE A 32 -4.12 1.09 3.45
CA ILE A 32 -2.90 0.28 3.41
C ILE A 32 -3.15 -1.00 2.64
N LEU A 33 -2.26 -1.28 1.69
CA LEU A 33 -2.23 -2.51 0.92
C LEU A 33 -1.08 -3.39 1.40
N LEU A 34 -1.35 -4.69 1.54
CA LEU A 34 -0.37 -5.72 1.83
C LEU A 34 -0.43 -6.80 0.75
N SER A 35 0.68 -7.01 0.08
CA SER A 35 0.83 -8.13 -0.85
C SER A 35 1.14 -9.41 -0.07
N PHE A 36 0.35 -10.45 -0.30
CA PHE A 36 0.49 -11.74 0.39
C PHE A 36 0.64 -12.95 -0.54
N LYS A 37 0.45 -12.80 -1.86
CA LYS A 37 0.82 -13.83 -2.85
C LYS A 37 2.07 -13.40 -3.63
N MET A 38 3.00 -14.33 -3.84
CA MET A 38 4.27 -14.20 -4.59
C MET A 38 5.30 -13.15 -4.08
N THR A 39 4.87 -11.96 -3.69
CA THR A 39 5.73 -10.88 -3.17
C THR A 39 5.29 -10.52 -1.75
N LEU A 40 5.59 -11.42 -0.82
CA LEU A 40 5.12 -11.32 0.56
C LEU A 40 5.75 -10.12 1.29
N GLY A 41 4.95 -9.40 2.07
CA GLY A 41 5.43 -8.34 2.97
C GLY A 41 5.69 -6.99 2.27
N ARG A 42 5.35 -6.86 0.99
CA ARG A 42 5.28 -5.54 0.36
C ARG A 42 4.06 -4.80 0.91
N VAL A 43 4.29 -3.60 1.42
CA VAL A 43 3.27 -2.73 2.02
C VAL A 43 3.30 -1.40 1.28
N SER A 44 2.13 -0.88 0.95
CA SER A 44 1.98 0.42 0.28
C SER A 44 0.69 1.12 0.72
N ILE A 45 0.58 2.41 0.43
CA ILE A 45 -0.57 3.25 0.75
C ILE A 45 -1.17 3.78 -0.57
N THR A 46 -2.49 3.65 -0.72
CA THR A 46 -3.22 4.19 -1.88
C THR A 46 -3.29 5.72 -1.82
N THR A 47 -3.06 6.38 -2.95
CA THR A 47 -3.17 7.85 -3.02
C THR A 47 -4.43 8.32 -3.71
N GLU A 48 -5.10 7.42 -4.42
CA GLU A 48 -6.32 7.65 -5.18
C GLU A 48 -7.26 6.45 -5.00
N ASN A 49 -8.42 6.49 -5.65
CA ASN A 49 -9.30 5.33 -5.72
C ASN A 49 -8.65 4.26 -6.61
N MET A 50 -8.42 3.07 -6.05
CA MET A 50 -7.72 1.99 -6.74
C MET A 50 -8.54 0.70 -6.73
N LEU A 51 -8.11 -0.25 -7.55
CA LEU A 51 -8.62 -1.61 -7.57
C LEU A 51 -7.45 -2.57 -7.32
N SER A 52 -7.74 -3.71 -6.72
CA SER A 52 -6.74 -4.75 -6.49
C SER A 52 -7.26 -6.12 -6.90
N ASN A 53 -6.33 -7.05 -7.09
CA ASN A 53 -6.64 -8.47 -7.27
C ASN A 53 -6.75 -9.18 -5.91
N GLU A 54 -7.08 -10.48 -5.94
CA GLU A 54 -7.19 -11.35 -4.76
C GLU A 54 -5.85 -11.66 -4.06
N ALA A 55 -4.73 -11.14 -4.58
CA ALA A 55 -3.40 -11.32 -3.99
C ALA A 55 -3.02 -10.22 -3.00
N ILE A 56 -3.86 -9.18 -2.89
CA ILE A 56 -3.61 -7.97 -2.13
C ILE A 56 -4.68 -7.82 -1.06
N ALA A 57 -4.25 -7.70 0.20
CA ALA A 57 -5.12 -7.40 1.31
C ALA A 57 -5.17 -5.88 1.50
N HIS A 58 -6.35 -5.34 1.76
CA HIS A 58 -6.57 -3.92 2.00
C HIS A 58 -7.10 -3.68 3.42
N PHE A 59 -6.41 -2.82 4.17
CA PHE A 59 -6.74 -2.46 5.54
C PHE A 59 -7.50 -1.14 5.54
N ASN A 60 -8.83 -1.22 5.49
CA ASN A 60 -9.70 -0.05 5.55
C ASN A 60 -9.84 0.40 7.01
N LEU A 61 -9.16 1.49 7.37
CA LEU A 61 -9.29 2.11 8.68
C LEU A 61 -10.57 2.95 8.74
N TYR A 62 -11.38 2.78 9.78
CA TYR A 62 -12.52 3.66 10.05
C TYR A 62 -12.03 5.09 10.34
N SER A 63 -12.93 6.07 10.17
CA SER A 63 -12.56 7.51 10.19
C SER A 63 -11.80 7.94 11.46
N GLU A 64 -12.15 7.38 12.61
CA GLU A 64 -11.52 7.64 13.91
C GLU A 64 -10.10 7.07 14.06
N TYR A 65 -9.71 6.13 13.19
CA TYR A 65 -8.40 5.50 13.16
C TYR A 65 -7.50 5.99 12.01
N ARG A 66 -7.86 7.07 11.30
CA ARG A 66 -7.02 7.58 10.19
C ARG A 66 -5.60 7.97 10.61
N LEU A 67 -5.42 8.42 11.86
CA LEU A 67 -4.10 8.75 12.43
C LEU A 67 -3.22 7.51 12.65
N PHE A 68 -3.75 6.32 12.42
CA PHE A 68 -3.03 5.05 12.55
C PHE A 68 -2.42 4.59 11.24
N THR A 69 -2.64 5.27 10.11
CA THR A 69 -2.15 4.79 8.81
C THR A 69 -0.62 4.66 8.80
N GLU A 70 0.10 5.70 9.25
CA GLU A 70 1.57 5.68 9.29
C GLU A 70 2.09 4.63 10.27
N TYR A 71 1.43 4.51 11.44
CA TYR A 71 1.78 3.51 12.44
C TYR A 71 1.59 2.09 11.91
N LEU A 72 0.42 1.82 11.32
CA LEU A 72 0.07 0.51 10.79
C LEU A 72 0.96 0.16 9.58
N TYR A 73 1.32 1.13 8.75
CA TYR A 73 2.31 0.94 7.70
C TYR A 73 3.65 0.48 8.29
N CYS A 74 4.18 1.21 9.28
CA CYS A 74 5.45 0.86 9.92
C CYS A 74 5.39 -0.51 10.62
N PHE A 75 4.28 -0.81 11.29
CA PHE A 75 4.05 -2.11 11.92
C PHE A 75 4.07 -3.23 10.87
N LEU A 76 3.29 -3.12 9.81
CA LEU A 76 3.21 -4.14 8.76
C LEU A 76 4.53 -4.26 7.98
N LYS A 77 5.28 -3.18 7.78
CA LYS A 77 6.58 -3.24 7.11
C LYS A 77 7.65 -3.94 7.96
N THR A 78 7.57 -3.83 9.28
CA THR A 78 8.51 -4.44 10.23
C THR A 78 8.04 -5.82 10.74
N PHE A 79 6.81 -6.22 10.41
CA PHE A 79 6.24 -7.48 10.83
C PHE A 79 6.97 -8.67 10.19
N LYS A 80 7.34 -9.66 11.02
CA LYS A 80 8.03 -10.88 10.57
C LYS A 80 7.00 -11.88 10.03
N TYR A 81 6.63 -11.75 8.76
CA TYR A 81 5.65 -12.61 8.10
C TYR A 81 6.02 -14.10 8.10
N GLU A 82 7.31 -14.44 8.21
CA GLU A 82 7.80 -15.81 8.41
C GLU A 82 7.17 -16.50 9.62
N THR A 83 6.77 -15.74 10.65
CA THR A 83 6.15 -16.28 11.86
C THR A 83 4.67 -16.68 11.67
N LEU A 84 4.02 -16.24 10.60
CA LEU A 84 2.61 -16.54 10.34
C LEU A 84 2.40 -17.85 9.59
N GLY A 85 3.41 -18.35 8.88
CA GLY A 85 3.30 -19.56 8.07
C GLY A 85 4.16 -20.67 8.64
N SER A 86 3.56 -21.84 8.89
CA SER A 86 4.29 -23.08 9.15
C SER A 86 4.06 -24.02 7.98
N THR A 87 5.00 -24.11 7.04
CA THR A 87 5.00 -25.23 6.08
C THR A 87 6.38 -25.53 5.50
N SER A 88 6.67 -26.83 5.46
CA SER A 88 7.90 -27.56 5.14
C SER A 88 8.33 -27.50 3.66
N SER A 89 8.02 -26.44 2.92
CA SER A 89 8.29 -26.38 1.48
C SER A 89 8.42 -24.95 0.99
N ILE A 90 9.67 -24.50 0.73
CA ILE A 90 10.21 -23.45 -0.17
C ILE A 90 9.45 -22.11 -0.38
N VAL A 91 8.13 -21.99 -0.19
CA VAL A 91 7.33 -20.76 -0.29
C VAL A 91 6.30 -20.70 0.85
N THR A 92 6.46 -19.73 1.75
CA THR A 92 5.49 -19.45 2.84
C THR A 92 4.17 -18.94 2.24
N ALA A 93 3.17 -19.81 2.13
CA ALA A 93 1.85 -19.44 1.64
C ALA A 93 1.04 -18.74 2.74
N ILE A 94 0.95 -17.41 2.69
CA ILE A 94 0.10 -16.62 3.60
C ILE A 94 -1.29 -16.44 2.96
N ASN A 95 -2.34 -16.72 3.74
CA ASN A 95 -3.73 -16.55 3.33
C ASN A 95 -4.40 -15.40 4.08
N SER A 96 -5.59 -14.99 3.62
CA SER A 96 -6.34 -13.90 4.22
C SER A 96 -6.75 -14.17 5.68
N THR A 97 -6.96 -15.43 6.07
CA THR A 97 -7.27 -15.82 7.45
C THR A 97 -6.08 -15.61 8.38
N LEU A 98 -4.87 -15.93 7.93
CA LEU A 98 -3.63 -15.70 8.67
C LEU A 98 -3.37 -14.20 8.84
N ILE A 99 -3.60 -13.39 7.80
CA ILE A 99 -3.49 -11.93 7.91
C ILE A 99 -4.47 -11.38 8.94
N LYS A 100 -5.71 -11.89 8.99
CA LYS A 100 -6.71 -11.50 10.01
C LYS A 100 -6.32 -11.91 11.43
N SER A 101 -5.46 -12.92 11.60
CA SER A 101 -4.94 -13.34 12.91
C SER A 101 -3.77 -12.49 13.42
N ILE A 102 -3.24 -11.56 12.61
CA ILE A 102 -2.16 -10.67 13.03
C ILE A 102 -2.66 -9.83 14.21
N ASN A 103 -2.05 -10.04 15.38
CA ASN A 103 -2.35 -9.25 16.56
C ASN A 103 -1.58 -7.92 16.51
N ILE A 104 -2.29 -6.85 16.19
CA ILE A 104 -1.74 -5.50 16.13
C ILE A 104 -1.87 -4.89 17.52
N ARG A 105 -0.73 -4.59 18.16
CA ARG A 105 -0.72 -3.88 19.44
C ARG A 105 -1.03 -2.42 19.18
N ILE A 106 -2.17 -1.95 19.68
CA ILE A 106 -2.57 -0.54 19.57
C ILE A 106 -1.99 0.22 20.77
N PRO A 107 -1.11 1.22 20.55
CA PRO A 107 -0.63 2.09 21.63
C PRO A 107 -1.75 2.99 22.17
N ASP A 108 -1.48 3.70 23.27
CA ASP A 108 -2.39 4.73 23.77
C ASP A 108 -2.58 5.86 22.77
N ARG A 109 -3.79 6.43 22.73
CA ARG A 109 -4.17 7.49 21.78
C ARG A 109 -3.18 8.68 21.80
N LYS A 110 -2.68 9.07 22.98
CA LYS A 110 -1.70 10.16 23.10
C LYS A 110 -0.41 9.86 22.33
N ILE A 111 0.13 8.65 22.51
CA ILE A 111 1.36 8.19 21.86
C ILE A 111 1.17 8.12 20.33
N ILE A 112 0.04 7.63 19.86
CA ILE A 112 -0.25 7.57 18.42
C ILE A 112 -0.37 8.97 17.81
N VAL A 113 -0.98 9.91 18.53
CA VAL A 113 -1.08 11.29 18.05
C VAL A 113 0.31 11.93 17.95
N GLU A 114 1.15 11.77 18.97
CA GLU A 114 2.54 12.27 18.95
C GLU A 114 3.36 11.62 17.82
N PHE A 115 3.26 10.29 17.68
CA PHE A 115 3.92 9.56 16.60
C PHE A 115 3.43 10.04 15.23
N SER A 116 2.11 10.16 15.04
CA SER A 116 1.51 10.59 13.77
C SER A 116 1.94 12.00 13.41
N MET A 117 2.03 12.93 14.38
CA MET A 117 2.51 14.30 14.13
C MET A 117 3.94 14.31 13.56
N ILE A 118 4.82 13.46 14.08
CA ILE A 118 6.21 13.36 13.61
C ILE A 118 6.27 12.60 12.28
N ALA A 119 5.66 11.41 12.23
CA ALA A 119 5.69 10.52 11.08
C ALA A 119 5.08 11.18 9.84
N LYS A 120 3.96 11.88 9.99
CA LYS A 120 3.28 12.54 8.89
C LYS A 120 4.20 13.47 8.11
N GLY A 121 5.07 14.24 8.78
CA GLY A 121 6.04 15.10 8.08
C GLY A 121 6.98 14.32 7.15
N PHE A 122 7.42 13.12 7.56
CA PHE A 122 8.22 12.24 6.72
C PHE A 122 7.41 11.62 5.59
N PHE A 123 6.21 11.12 5.88
CA PHE A 123 5.33 10.52 4.88
C PHE A 123 4.91 11.54 3.82
N ASP A 124 4.54 12.76 4.21
CA ASP A 124 4.22 13.86 3.30
C ASP A 124 5.42 14.19 2.40
N LYS A 125 6.64 14.22 2.97
CA LYS A 125 7.86 14.43 2.17
C LYS A 125 8.08 13.30 1.16
N ILE A 126 7.89 12.04 1.57
CA ILE A 126 8.03 10.87 0.68
C ILE A 126 6.98 10.92 -0.43
N TYR A 127 5.74 11.27 -0.09
CA TYR A 127 4.66 11.43 -1.05
C TYR A 127 4.96 12.50 -2.09
N ASN A 128 5.36 13.70 -1.65
CA ASN A 128 5.70 14.81 -2.52
C ASN A 128 6.90 14.49 -3.42
N ASN A 129 7.94 13.86 -2.86
CA ASN A 129 9.09 13.41 -3.65
C ASN A 129 8.68 12.37 -4.69
N THR A 130 7.78 11.43 -4.35
CA THR A 130 7.27 10.42 -5.28
C THR A 130 6.57 11.07 -6.47
N LYS A 131 5.72 12.09 -6.22
CA LYS A 131 5.07 12.87 -7.28
C LYS A 131 6.07 13.64 -8.15
N GLN A 132 7.04 14.29 -7.53
CA GLN A 132 8.08 15.03 -8.26
C GLN A 132 8.87 14.09 -9.19
N ILE A 133 9.28 12.92 -8.69
CA ILE A 133 9.99 11.91 -9.48
C ILE A 133 9.14 11.49 -10.69
N GLN A 134 7.84 11.20 -10.50
CA GLN A 134 6.97 10.85 -11.61
C GLN A 134 6.83 11.97 -12.64
N ASN A 135 6.65 13.22 -12.21
CA ASN A 135 6.56 14.37 -13.11
C ASN A 135 7.86 14.56 -13.91
N LEU A 136 9.02 14.43 -13.25
CA LEU A 136 10.32 14.54 -13.90
C LEU A 136 10.56 13.41 -14.90
N GLN A 137 10.14 12.19 -14.59
CA GLN A 137 10.19 11.05 -15.53
C GLN A 137 9.32 11.30 -16.76
N ALA A 138 8.06 11.75 -16.56
CA ALA A 138 7.16 12.08 -17.67
C ALA A 138 7.70 13.21 -18.55
N MET A 139 8.28 14.25 -17.92
CA MET A 139 8.90 15.37 -18.65
C MET A 139 10.12 14.94 -19.45
N ARG A 140 10.98 14.09 -18.88
CA ARG A 140 12.12 13.48 -19.58
C ARG A 140 11.64 12.70 -20.80
N ASP A 141 10.65 11.83 -20.63
CA ASP A 141 10.16 10.95 -21.71
C ASP A 141 9.53 11.77 -22.84
N MET A 142 8.78 12.82 -22.50
CA MET A 142 8.24 13.77 -23.48
C MET A 142 9.36 14.50 -24.25
N MET A 143 10.40 14.97 -23.55
CA MET A 143 11.52 15.68 -24.19
C MET A 143 12.32 14.76 -25.11
N LEU A 144 12.66 13.55 -24.65
CA LEU A 144 13.35 12.56 -25.47
C LEU A 144 12.55 12.21 -26.72
N GLY A 145 11.22 12.03 -26.57
CA GLY A 145 10.33 11.77 -27.69
C GLY A 145 10.26 12.91 -28.71
N LYS A 146 10.52 14.17 -28.32
CA LYS A 146 10.57 15.32 -29.24
C LYS A 146 11.94 15.57 -29.88
N ILE A 147 13.02 15.05 -29.27
CA ILE A 147 14.39 15.24 -29.75
C ILE A 147 14.77 14.15 -30.75
N PHE A 148 14.30 12.91 -30.51
CA PHE A 148 14.71 11.74 -31.27
C PHE A 148 13.63 11.16 -32.20
N ASN A 149 12.39 11.69 -32.15
CA ASN A 149 11.35 11.43 -33.15
C ASN A 149 10.91 12.74 -33.82
#